data_AF-A0A496WXB4-F1
#
_entry.id   AF-A0A496WXB4-F1
#
_cell.length_a   1.000
_cell.length_b   1.000
_cell.length_c   1.000
_cell.angle_alpha   90.00
_cell.angle_beta   90.00
_cell.angle_gamma   90.00
#
_symmetry.space_group_name_H-M   'P 1'
#
loop_
_entity.id
_entity.type
_entity.pdbx_description
1 polymer ?
#
loop_
_entity_poly.entity_id
_entity_poly.type
_entity_poly.pdbx_seq_one_letter_code
_entity_poly.pdbx_strand_id
1 'polypeptide(L)'
;MNDAELLITYSEISVGFAGFASIVVLFRRRSTGNWEPTDAFRFGAMLRASLLPALFSLVPLPLIRLGISDAHVWQFTSLLIASYMVWGGAKLALLKVALVPWTRGTLILFHAVVLFTQFVNLFGIGSSPQSGWVLLGLVGCLGLAGWHFYHLVWDPSEDAAAS
;
A
#
# COMPACT_ATOMS: atom_id res chain seq x y z
N MET A 1 15.84 12.36 13.09
CA MET A 1 16.05 11.28 12.12
C MET A 1 16.31 11.87 10.76
N ASN A 2 17.21 11.27 9.98
CA ASN A 2 17.39 11.61 8.57
C ASN A 2 16.45 10.77 7.67
N ASP A 3 16.41 11.08 6.38
CA ASP A 3 15.51 10.42 5.44
C ASP A 3 15.78 8.91 5.33
N ALA A 4 17.05 8.49 5.38
CA ALA A 4 17.41 7.08 5.32
C ALA A 4 16.87 6.30 6.52
N GLU A 5 16.97 6.86 7.72
CA GLU A 5 16.41 6.26 8.94
C GLU A 5 14.89 6.12 8.83
N LEU A 6 14.18 7.15 8.35
CA LEU A 6 12.72 7.09 8.17
C LEU A 6 12.30 5.99 7.18
N LEU A 7 13.03 5.84 6.07
CA LEU A 7 12.77 4.83 5.05
C LEU A 7 13.03 3.40 5.54
N ILE A 8 14.08 3.22 6.35
CA ILE A 8 14.40 1.94 6.99
C ILE A 8 13.33 1.61 8.04
N THR A 9 13.01 2.54 8.93
CA THR A 9 11.95 2.36 9.92
C THR A 9 10.61 2.02 9.27
N TYR A 10 10.24 2.71 8.18
CA TYR A 10 9.04 2.36 7.41
C TYR A 10 9.08 0.91 6.88
N SER A 11 10.23 0.49 6.33
CA SER A 11 10.41 -0.86 5.80
C SER A 11 10.26 -1.91 6.91
N GLU A 12 10.90 -1.70 8.06
CA GLU A 12 10.80 -2.57 9.23
C GLU A 12 9.36 -2.68 9.73
N ILE A 13 8.66 -1.55 9.88
CA ILE A 13 7.24 -1.54 10.29
C ILE A 13 6.39 -2.29 9.27
N SER A 14 6.60 -2.05 7.98
CA SER A 14 5.80 -2.66 6.92
C SER A 14 6.01 -4.17 6.82
N VAL A 15 7.25 -4.65 6.93
CA VAL A 15 7.59 -6.07 6.95
C VAL A 15 7.07 -6.73 8.23
N GLY A 16 7.25 -6.08 9.38
CA GLY A 16 6.72 -6.54 10.67
C GLY A 16 5.21 -6.66 10.65
N PHE A 17 4.51 -5.64 10.12
CA PHE A 17 3.07 -5.66 9.91
C PHE A 17 2.65 -6.81 9.01
N ALA A 18 3.31 -7.00 7.85
CA ALA A 18 3.01 -8.10 6.93
C ALA A 18 3.15 -9.48 7.59
N GLY A 19 4.23 -9.68 8.35
CA GLY A 19 4.50 -10.92 9.07
C GLY A 19 3.46 -11.21 10.15
N PHE A 20 3.21 -10.22 11.01
CA PHE A 20 2.21 -10.34 12.07
C PHE A 20 0.79 -10.57 11.52
N ALA A 21 0.37 -9.75 10.56
CA ALA A 21 -0.96 -9.85 9.96
C ALA A 21 -1.17 -11.21 9.28
N SER A 22 -0.15 -11.77 8.64
CA SER A 22 -0.20 -13.11 8.05
C SER A 22 -0.46 -14.21 9.07
N ILE A 23 0.13 -14.11 10.26
CA ILE A 23 -0.09 -15.08 11.34
C ILE A 23 -1.55 -15.02 11.82
N VAL A 24 -2.07 -13.82 12.08
CA VAL A 24 -3.47 -13.62 12.51
C VAL A 24 -4.44 -14.22 11.50
N VAL A 25 -4.22 -13.93 10.23
CA VAL A 25 -5.04 -14.40 9.12
C VAL A 25 -4.98 -15.93 8.96
N LEU A 26 -3.80 -16.52 9.15
CA LEU A 26 -3.61 -17.98 9.12
C LEU A 26 -4.40 -18.68 10.24
N PHE A 27 -4.44 -18.10 11.45
CA PHE A 27 -5.23 -18.65 12.54
C PHE A 27 -6.74 -18.50 12.31
N ARG A 28 -7.19 -17.35 11.79
CA ARG A 28 -8.60 -17.15 11.40
C ARG A 28 -9.04 -18.23 10.42
N ARG A 29 -8.23 -18.51 9.39
CA ARG A 29 -8.48 -19.59 8.41
C ARG A 29 -8.72 -20.94 9.08
N ARG A 30 -7.89 -21.32 10.05
CA ARG A 30 -8.03 -22.61 10.76
C ARG A 30 -9.34 -22.69 11.54
N SER A 31 -9.86 -21.57 12.04
CA SER A 31 -11.13 -21.53 12.77
C SER A 31 -12.37 -21.54 11.89
N THR A 32 -12.34 -20.91 10.71
CA THR A 32 -13.54 -20.73 9.84
C THR A 32 -13.62 -21.71 8.66
N GLY A 33 -12.55 -22.46 8.38
CA GLY A 33 -12.58 -23.60 7.46
C GLY A 33 -12.33 -23.28 5.98
N ASN A 34 -12.95 -22.23 5.40
CA ASN A 34 -12.75 -21.84 3.99
C ASN A 34 -12.58 -20.33 3.80
N TRP A 35 -11.93 -19.93 2.70
CA TRP A 35 -11.79 -18.54 2.28
C TRP A 35 -12.81 -18.18 1.21
N GLU A 36 -13.52 -17.10 1.44
CA GLU A 36 -14.22 -16.43 0.37
C GLU A 36 -13.24 -15.76 -0.61
N PRO A 37 -13.61 -15.61 -1.89
CA PRO A 37 -12.78 -14.88 -2.86
C PRO A 37 -12.43 -13.45 -2.42
N THR A 38 -13.32 -12.80 -1.67
CA THR A 38 -13.16 -11.46 -1.07
C THR A 38 -12.03 -11.44 -0.03
N ASP A 39 -12.00 -12.42 0.87
CA ASP A 39 -10.93 -12.61 1.86
C ASP A 39 -9.59 -12.89 1.21
N ALA A 40 -9.57 -13.72 0.16
CA ALA A 40 -8.38 -13.98 -0.63
C ALA A 40 -7.82 -12.71 -1.30
N PHE A 41 -8.72 -11.91 -1.87
CA PHE A 41 -8.38 -10.63 -2.45
C PHE A 41 -7.80 -9.67 -1.40
N ARG A 42 -8.48 -9.51 -0.25
CA ARG A 42 -8.08 -8.61 0.84
C ARG A 42 -6.71 -9.00 1.41
N PHE A 43 -6.50 -10.28 1.70
CA PHE A 43 -5.20 -10.74 2.19
C PHE A 43 -4.07 -10.50 1.19
N GLY A 44 -4.29 -10.87 -0.07
CA GLY A 44 -3.29 -10.65 -1.11
C GLY A 44 -3.00 -9.16 -1.30
N ALA A 45 -4.03 -8.30 -1.22
CA ALA A 45 -3.88 -6.86 -1.35
C ALA A 45 -3.13 -6.25 -0.15
N MET A 46 -3.44 -6.69 1.06
CA MET A 46 -2.72 -6.36 2.29
C MET A 46 -1.22 -6.65 2.14
N LEU A 47 -0.86 -7.89 1.78
CA LEU A 47 0.54 -8.30 1.61
C LEU A 47 1.28 -7.45 0.57
N ARG A 48 0.62 -7.14 -0.55
CA ARG A 48 1.24 -6.29 -1.59
C ARG A 48 1.40 -4.85 -1.12
N ALA A 49 0.41 -4.31 -0.43
CA ALA A 49 0.42 -2.93 0.07
C ALA A 49 1.40 -2.72 1.22
N SER A 50 1.81 -3.78 1.92
CA SER A 50 2.88 -3.74 2.90
C SER A 50 4.26 -4.02 2.28
N LEU A 51 4.41 -5.12 1.53
CA LEU A 51 5.74 -5.59 1.10
C LEU A 51 6.32 -4.83 -0.09
N LEU A 52 5.53 -4.51 -1.12
CA LEU A 52 6.06 -3.79 -2.29
C LEU A 52 6.52 -2.37 -1.92
N PRO A 53 5.74 -1.58 -1.17
CA PRO A 53 6.18 -0.27 -0.70
C PRO A 53 7.37 -0.35 0.26
N ALA A 54 7.50 -1.41 1.06
CA ALA A 54 8.70 -1.63 1.88
C ALA A 54 9.96 -1.82 1.00
N LEU A 55 9.83 -2.53 -0.13
CA LEU A 55 10.92 -2.62 -1.10
C LEU A 55 11.19 -1.27 -1.77
N PHE A 56 10.15 -0.51 -2.13
CA PHE A 56 10.30 0.81 -2.74
C PHE A 56 10.95 1.82 -1.80
N SER A 57 10.71 1.75 -0.49
CA SER A 57 11.36 2.64 0.48
C SER A 57 12.86 2.42 0.57
N LEU A 58 13.36 1.24 0.18
CA LEU A 58 14.78 0.94 0.16
C LEU A 58 15.48 1.41 -1.13
N VAL A 59 14.73 1.67 -2.21
CA VAL A 59 15.28 2.09 -3.52
C VAL A 59 16.08 3.40 -3.49
N PRO A 60 15.66 4.46 -2.77
CA PRO A 60 16.46 5.68 -2.66
C PRO A 60 17.89 5.46 -2.16
N LEU A 61 18.09 4.51 -1.23
CA LEU A 61 19.35 4.32 -0.52
C LEU A 61 20.53 4.00 -1.47
N PRO A 62 20.46 2.99 -2.36
CA PRO A 62 21.51 2.75 -3.34
C PRO A 62 21.61 3.87 -4.39
N LEU A 63 20.52 4.50 -4.82
CA LEU A 63 20.56 5.55 -5.83
C LEU A 63 21.33 6.79 -5.35
N ILE A 64 21.13 7.18 -4.09
CA ILE A 64 21.90 8.24 -3.43
C ILE A 64 23.38 7.87 -3.37
N ARG A 65 23.71 6.61 -3.05
CA ARG A 65 25.10 6.12 -3.02
C ARG A 65 25.77 6.09 -4.38
N LEU A 66 25.00 5.96 -5.45
CA LEU A 66 25.48 6.06 -6.84
C LEU A 66 25.67 7.51 -7.30
N GLY A 67 25.39 8.50 -6.44
CA GLY A 67 25.55 9.93 -6.77
C GLY A 67 24.46 10.49 -7.68
N ILE A 68 23.31 9.80 -7.79
CA ILE A 68 22.14 10.34 -8.48
C ILE A 68 21.63 11.54 -7.68
N SER A 69 21.33 12.64 -8.38
CA SER A 69 20.81 13.85 -7.74
C SER A 69 19.50 13.56 -6.97
N ASP A 70 19.35 14.18 -5.80
CA ASP A 70 18.18 14.00 -4.93
C ASP A 70 16.83 14.11 -5.65
N ALA A 71 16.67 15.11 -6.52
CA ALA A 71 15.42 15.30 -7.28
C ALA A 71 15.04 14.04 -8.08
N HIS A 72 15.98 13.48 -8.84
CA HIS A 72 15.76 12.26 -9.64
C HIS A 72 15.52 11.02 -8.76
N VAL A 73 16.19 10.92 -7.60
CA VAL A 73 15.95 9.84 -6.64
C VAL A 73 14.50 9.84 -6.20
N TRP A 74 14.00 10.98 -5.72
CA TRP A 74 12.66 11.10 -5.19
C TRP A 74 11.58 10.98 -6.28
N GLN A 75 11.83 11.50 -7.47
CA GLN A 75 10.95 11.30 -8.64
C GLN A 75 10.85 9.82 -9.01
N PHE A 76 11.99 9.12 -9.09
CA PHE A 76 11.99 7.70 -9.46
C PHE A 76 11.25 6.86 -8.43
N THR A 77 11.45 7.10 -7.14
CA THR A 77 10.70 6.40 -6.10
C THR A 77 9.20 6.73 -6.14
N SER A 78 8.84 7.99 -6.39
CA SER A 78 7.44 8.39 -6.57
C SER A 78 6.81 7.70 -7.78
N LEU A 79 7.55 7.54 -8.88
CA LEU A 79 7.11 6.82 -10.07
C LEU A 79 6.81 5.35 -9.76
N LEU A 80 7.64 4.68 -8.96
CA LEU A 80 7.39 3.29 -8.54
C LEU A 80 6.08 3.17 -7.74
N ILE A 81 5.87 4.05 -6.76
CA ILE A 81 4.66 4.07 -5.93
C ILE A 81 3.43 4.41 -6.79
N ALA A 82 3.52 5.43 -7.64
CA ALA A 82 2.45 5.82 -8.55
C ALA A 82 2.06 4.67 -9.51
N SER A 83 3.04 3.98 -10.08
CA SER A 83 2.82 2.84 -10.96
C SER A 83 2.09 1.70 -10.24
N TYR A 84 2.50 1.43 -8.99
CA TYR A 84 1.83 0.45 -8.15
C TYR A 84 0.37 0.85 -7.83
N MET A 85 0.11 2.12 -7.53
CA MET A 85 -1.25 2.63 -7.30
C MET A 85 -2.12 2.55 -8.56
N VAL A 86 -1.59 2.90 -9.73
CA VAL A 86 -2.33 2.79 -11.00
C VAL A 86 -2.69 1.33 -11.27
N TRP A 87 -1.73 0.40 -11.07
CA TRP A 87 -1.98 -1.02 -11.23
C TRP A 87 -3.03 -1.56 -10.24
N GLY A 88 -2.95 -1.15 -8.96
CA GLY A 88 -3.91 -1.54 -7.92
C GLY A 88 -5.32 -1.02 -8.20
N GLY A 89 -5.42 0.27 -8.56
CA GLY A 89 -6.68 0.92 -8.92
C GLY A 89 -7.30 0.33 -10.19
N ALA A 90 -6.49 0.05 -11.22
CA ALA A 90 -6.94 -0.63 -12.43
C ALA A 90 -7.46 -2.04 -12.11
N LYS A 91 -6.74 -2.80 -11.26
CA LYS A 91 -7.25 -4.11 -10.80
C LYS A 91 -8.58 -3.98 -10.07
N LEU A 92 -8.76 -2.98 -9.21
CA LEU A 92 -10.01 -2.75 -8.51
C LEU A 92 -11.17 -2.40 -9.47
N ALA A 93 -10.88 -1.65 -10.54
CA ALA A 93 -11.86 -1.30 -11.56
C ALA A 93 -12.22 -2.49 -12.46
N LEU A 94 -11.23 -3.30 -12.83
CA LEU A 94 -11.37 -4.38 -13.81
C LEU A 94 -11.81 -5.72 -13.21
N LEU A 95 -11.40 -6.02 -11.97
CA LEU A 95 -11.82 -7.25 -11.31
C LEU A 95 -13.27 -7.12 -10.85
N LYS A 96 -14.10 -8.09 -11.22
CA LYS A 96 -15.49 -8.23 -10.75
C LYS A 96 -15.55 -8.87 -9.36
N VAL A 97 -14.76 -8.36 -8.42
CA VAL A 97 -14.94 -8.74 -7.01
C VAL A 97 -16.20 -8.04 -6.52
N ALA A 98 -17.13 -8.80 -5.95
CA ALA A 98 -18.36 -8.28 -5.34
C ALA A 98 -18.02 -7.57 -4.02
N LEU A 99 -17.46 -6.36 -4.14
CA LEU A 99 -17.26 -5.45 -3.01
C LEU A 99 -18.49 -4.57 -2.87
N VAL A 100 -18.92 -4.35 -1.63
CA VAL A 100 -20.00 -3.40 -1.33
C VAL A 100 -19.59 -2.00 -1.83
N PRO A 101 -20.50 -1.16 -2.36
CA PRO A 101 -20.14 0.11 -3.00
C PRO A 101 -19.31 1.05 -2.12
N TRP A 102 -19.58 1.08 -0.81
CA TRP A 102 -18.80 1.88 0.15
C TRP A 102 -17.35 1.40 0.24
N THR A 103 -17.14 0.10 0.44
CA THR A 103 -15.83 -0.59 0.45
C THR A 103 -15.03 -0.28 -0.82
N ARG A 104 -15.71 -0.23 -1.98
CA ARG A 104 -15.07 0.14 -3.24
C ARG A 104 -14.72 1.63 -3.29
N GLY A 105 -15.62 2.50 -2.84
CA GLY A 105 -15.41 3.94 -2.78
C GLY A 105 -14.23 4.35 -1.90
N THR A 106 -14.09 3.74 -0.71
CA THR A 106 -12.96 4.00 0.20
C THR A 106 -11.64 3.58 -0.43
N LEU A 107 -11.60 2.40 -1.08
CA LEU A 107 -10.41 1.92 -1.77
C LEU A 107 -10.01 2.84 -2.94
N ILE A 108 -10.97 3.29 -3.74
CA ILE A 108 -10.72 4.24 -4.84
C ILE A 108 -10.15 5.54 -4.28
N LEU A 109 -10.74 6.06 -3.20
CA LEU A 109 -10.27 7.28 -2.54
C LEU A 109 -8.83 7.13 -2.03
N PHE A 110 -8.51 6.02 -1.36
CA PHE A 110 -7.14 5.72 -0.91
C PHE A 110 -6.14 5.74 -2.07
N HIS A 111 -6.45 5.04 -3.17
CA HIS A 111 -5.58 5.02 -4.34
C HIS A 111 -5.44 6.41 -4.96
N ALA A 112 -6.54 7.17 -5.07
CA ALA A 112 -6.52 8.51 -5.65
C ALA A 112 -5.68 9.49 -4.82
N VAL A 113 -5.80 9.44 -3.48
CA VAL A 113 -5.02 10.31 -2.58
C VAL A 113 -3.53 9.98 -2.67
N VAL A 114 -3.15 8.70 -2.57
CA VAL A 114 -1.74 8.30 -2.69
C VAL A 114 -1.21 8.69 -4.07
N LEU A 115 -1.93 8.37 -5.14
CA LEU A 115 -1.51 8.70 -6.51
C LEU A 115 -1.34 10.21 -6.69
N PHE A 116 -2.25 11.02 -6.15
CA PHE A 116 -2.15 12.48 -6.19
C PHE A 116 -0.87 12.98 -5.53
N THR A 117 -0.54 12.51 -4.32
CA THR A 117 0.70 12.90 -3.64
C THR A 117 1.95 12.52 -4.44
N GLN A 118 1.94 11.35 -5.08
CA GLN A 118 3.08 10.91 -5.89
C GLN A 118 3.20 11.68 -7.20
N PHE A 119 2.07 12.07 -7.79
CA PHE A 119 2.04 12.93 -8.96
C PHE A 119 2.61 14.32 -8.67
N VAL A 120 2.21 14.93 -7.56
CA VAL A 120 2.75 16.24 -7.11
C VAL A 120 4.28 16.18 -7.02
N ASN A 121 4.83 15.13 -6.39
CA ASN A 121 6.27 14.97 -6.25
C ASN A 121 6.99 14.64 -7.56
N LEU A 122 6.38 13.80 -8.41
CA LEU A 122 6.94 13.39 -9.69
C LEU A 122 7.16 14.59 -10.61
N PHE A 123 6.20 15.53 -10.65
CA PHE A 123 6.25 16.72 -11.49
C PHE A 123 6.82 17.96 -10.80
N GLY A 124 7.24 17.85 -9.53
CA GLY A 124 7.78 18.98 -8.77
C GLY A 124 6.79 20.14 -8.63
N ILE A 125 5.50 19.84 -8.47
CA ILE A 125 4.45 20.86 -8.38
C ILE A 125 4.55 21.53 -7.00
N GLY A 126 4.85 22.83 -6.97
CA GLY A 126 4.91 23.64 -5.75
C GLY A 126 6.21 23.56 -4.95
N SER A 127 7.04 22.53 -5.14
CA SER A 127 8.37 22.40 -4.54
C SER A 127 9.26 21.48 -5.37
N SER A 128 10.58 21.53 -5.17
CA SER A 128 11.48 20.51 -5.71
C SER A 128 11.07 19.11 -5.19
N PRO A 129 11.26 18.04 -5.99
CA PRO A 129 10.98 16.69 -5.54
C PRO A 129 11.74 16.37 -4.25
N GLN A 130 11.03 15.85 -3.26
CA GLN A 130 11.54 15.67 -1.90
C GLN A 130 11.02 14.38 -1.26
N SER A 131 11.74 13.91 -0.25
CA SER A 131 11.43 12.69 0.51
C SER A 131 10.07 12.74 1.21
N GLY A 132 9.64 13.92 1.68
CA GLY A 132 8.38 14.07 2.42
C GLY A 132 7.14 13.56 1.67
N TRP A 133 7.04 13.82 0.36
CA TRP A 133 5.92 13.34 -0.45
C TRP A 133 5.97 11.83 -0.71
N VAL A 134 7.17 11.26 -0.85
CA VAL A 134 7.37 9.81 -0.93
C VAL A 134 6.92 9.15 0.38
N LEU A 135 7.34 9.70 1.52
CA LEU A 135 6.94 9.19 2.84
C LEU A 135 5.42 9.23 3.05
N LEU A 136 4.75 10.30 2.62
CA LEU A 136 3.28 10.35 2.64
C LEU A 136 2.65 9.23 1.80
N GLY A 137 3.20 8.96 0.62
CA GLY A 137 2.74 7.85 -0.22
C GLY A 137 2.96 6.48 0.42
N LEU A 138 4.13 6.27 1.03
CA LEU A 138 4.46 5.04 1.75
C LEU A 138 3.52 4.82 2.93
N VAL A 139 3.33 5.83 3.79
CA VAL A 139 2.37 5.77 4.90
C VAL A 139 0.96 5.50 4.40
N GLY A 140 0.56 6.11 3.28
CA GLY A 140 -0.73 5.82 2.64
C GLY A 140 -0.87 4.37 2.19
N CYS A 141 0.18 3.77 1.64
CA CYS A 141 0.20 2.34 1.30
C CYS A 141 0.06 1.44 2.53
N LEU A 142 0.76 1.77 3.62
CA LEU A 142 0.65 1.03 4.88
C LEU A 142 -0.75 1.18 5.48
N GLY A 143 -1.36 2.36 5.38
CA GLY A 143 -2.76 2.59 5.75
C GLY A 143 -3.73 1.74 4.93
N LEU A 144 -3.50 1.62 3.62
CA LEU A 144 -4.26 0.72 2.74
C LEU A 144 -4.09 -0.76 3.15
N ALA A 145 -2.88 -1.17 3.53
CA ALA A 145 -2.64 -2.52 4.06
C ALA A 145 -3.40 -2.75 5.37
N GLY A 146 -3.35 -1.78 6.29
CA GLY A 146 -4.10 -1.77 7.54
C GLY A 146 -5.60 -1.85 7.32
N TRP A 147 -6.12 -1.14 6.33
CA TRP A 147 -7.53 -1.18 5.95
C TRP A 147 -7.94 -2.59 5.49
N HIS A 148 -7.16 -3.24 4.62
CA HIS A 148 -7.44 -4.61 4.19
C HIS A 148 -7.39 -5.60 5.36
N PHE A 149 -6.41 -5.45 6.26
CA PHE A 149 -6.29 -6.28 7.45
C PHE A 149 -7.49 -6.13 8.39
N TYR A 150 -7.91 -4.89 8.66
CA TYR A 150 -9.05 -4.60 9.52
C TYR A 150 -10.31 -5.30 9.01
N HIS A 151 -10.63 -5.16 7.72
CA HIS A 151 -11.79 -5.81 7.13
C HIS A 151 -11.65 -7.33 7.04
N LEU A 152 -10.44 -7.86 6.93
CA LEU A 152 -10.18 -9.29 6.94
C LEU A 152 -10.32 -9.91 8.34
N VAL A 153 -10.23 -9.12 9.41
CA VAL A 153 -10.34 -9.61 10.79
C VAL A 153 -11.73 -9.35 11.38
N TRP A 154 -12.34 -8.19 11.08
CA TRP A 154 -13.47 -7.66 11.84
C TRP A 154 -14.78 -7.53 11.06
N ASP A 155 -14.84 -7.83 9.77
CA ASP A 155 -16.05 -7.58 8.97
C ASP A 155 -16.86 -8.86 8.68
N PRO A 156 -17.80 -9.27 9.56
CA PRO A 156 -18.73 -10.37 9.30
C PRO A 156 -19.92 -9.96 8.41
N SER A 157 -20.01 -8.70 7.98
CA SER A 157 -21.23 -8.16 7.36
C SER A 157 -21.34 -8.42 5.84
N GLU A 158 -20.22 -8.64 5.15
CA GLU A 158 -20.24 -8.99 3.72
C GLU A 158 -20.65 -10.47 3.49
N ASP A 159 -20.33 -11.36 4.43
CA ASP A 159 -20.72 -12.79 4.39
C ASP A 159 -22.25 -12.96 4.44
N ALA A 160 -22.98 -12.02 5.07
CA ALA A 160 -24.44 -12.06 5.20
C ALA A 160 -25.21 -11.37 4.06
N ALA A 161 -24.54 -10.55 3.24
CA ALA A 161 -25.15 -9.84 2.11
C ALA A 161 -25.03 -10.61 0.78
N ALA A 162 -24.19 -11.65 0.73
CA ALA A 162 -23.98 -12.52 -0.42
C ALA A 162 -24.82 -13.84 -0.37
N SER A 163 -25.56 -14.06 0.72
CA SER A 163 -26.50 -15.18 0.92
C SER A 163 -27.95 -14.78 0.64
#